data_AF-A0A4Y1Z9C9-F1
#
_entry.id   AF-A0A4Y1Z9C9-F1
#
_cell.length_a   1.000
_cell.length_b   1.000
_cell.length_c   1.000
_cell.angle_alpha   90.00
_cell.angle_beta   90.00
_cell.angle_gamma   90.00
#
_symmetry.space_group_name_H-M   'P 1'
#
loop_
_entity.id
_entity.type
_entity.pdbx_description
1 polymer ?
#
loop_
_entity_poly.entity_id
_entity_poly.type
_entity_poly.pdbx_seq_one_letter_code
_entity_poly.pdbx_strand_id
1 'polypeptide(L)'
;MHVLSGEIRINDEDIKNWTRKQLARTIGYVPQAQTNPFPFTVEDVIVMGRTSHLNALSAPDEKDMEIVERSMVMLGIGHLKHKIYTELSGGNGRWY
;
A
#
# COMPACT_ATOMS: atom_id res chain seq x y z
N MET A 1 -0.86 -4.79 16.20
CA MET A 1 0.31 -5.69 16.28
C MET A 1 0.47 -6.06 17.74
N HIS A 2 0.24 -7.33 18.10
CA HIS A 2 0.46 -7.80 19.47
C HIS A 2 1.86 -8.42 19.54
N VAL A 3 2.75 -7.80 20.31
CA VAL A 3 4.11 -8.31 20.53
C VAL A 3 4.03 -9.36 21.65
N LEU A 4 4.52 -10.57 21.42
CA LEU A 4 4.46 -11.68 22.40
C LEU A 4 5.47 -11.49 23.56
N SER A 5 6.59 -10.80 23.33
CA SER A 5 7.47 -10.19 24.34
C SER A 5 8.47 -9.25 23.65
N GLY A 6 8.96 -8.21 24.36
CA GLY A 6 9.89 -7.20 23.83
C GLY A 6 9.27 -5.83 23.51
N GLU A 7 10.10 -4.92 23.01
CA GLU A 7 9.70 -3.61 22.48
C GLU A 7 10.15 -3.46 21.03
N ILE A 8 9.31 -2.83 20.21
CA ILE A 8 9.64 -2.47 18.83
C ILE A 8 9.72 -0.95 18.81
N ARG A 9 10.89 -0.41 18.47
CA ARG A 9 11.10 1.03 18.37
C ARG A 9 11.28 1.45 16.93
N ILE A 10 10.66 2.55 16.53
CA ILE A 10 10.90 3.22 15.25
C ILE A 10 11.19 4.69 15.56
N ASN A 11 12.30 5.22 15.04
CA ASN A 11 12.78 6.57 15.37
C ASN A 11 12.92 6.79 16.89
N ASP A 12 13.45 5.80 17.60
CA ASP A 12 13.60 5.78 19.07
C ASP A 12 12.30 5.86 19.89
N GLU A 13 11.12 5.75 19.27
CA GLU A 13 9.83 5.67 19.97
C GLU A 13 9.27 4.24 19.97
N ASP A 14 8.78 3.76 21.13
CA ASP A 14 8.04 2.49 21.19
C ASP A 14 6.70 2.62 20.46
N ILE A 15 6.52 1.77 19.45
CA ILE A 15 5.31 1.76 18.61
C ILE A 15 4.04 1.40 19.38
N LYS A 16 4.13 0.85 20.60
CA LYS A 16 2.96 0.60 21.48
C LYS A 16 2.20 1.88 21.80
N ASN A 17 2.89 3.03 21.81
CA ASN A 17 2.29 4.33 22.07
C ASN A 17 1.76 5.01 20.81
N TRP A 18 1.96 4.40 19.63
CA TRP A 18 1.53 4.97 18.37
C TRP A 18 0.06 4.67 18.07
N THR A 19 -0.65 5.68 17.59
CA THR A 19 -1.98 5.50 16.99
C THR A 19 -1.88 4.67 15.71
N ARG A 20 -2.97 3.98 15.32
CA ARG A 20 -3.04 3.24 14.05
C ARG A 20 -2.68 4.11 12.84
N LYS A 21 -3.00 5.39 12.90
CA LYS A 21 -2.71 6.37 11.84
C LYS A 21 -1.22 6.68 11.75
N GLN A 22 -0.53 6.82 12.89
CA GLN A 22 0.93 6.99 12.91
C GLN A 22 1.61 5.75 12.34
N LEU A 23 1.19 4.56 12.78
CA LEU A 23 1.74 3.29 12.29
C LEU A 23 1.60 3.14 10.77
N ALA A 24 0.41 3.40 10.22
CA ALA A 24 0.12 3.26 8.79
C ALA A 24 0.78 4.33 7.90
N ARG A 25 1.24 5.45 8.47
CA ARG A 25 2.01 6.48 7.76
C ARG A 25 3.51 6.18 7.73
N THR A 26 4.00 5.46 8.73
CA THR A 26 5.42 5.15 8.87
C THR A 26 5.78 3.77 8.31
N ILE A 27 4.85 2.81 8.34
CA ILE A 27 5.07 1.44 7.88
C ILE A 27 4.11 1.13 6.72
N GLY A 28 4.67 0.82 5.55
CA GLY A 28 3.97 0.18 4.45
C GLY A 28 4.24 -1.33 4.44
N TYR A 29 3.20 -2.15 4.34
CA TYR A 29 3.32 -3.60 4.21
C TYR A 29 2.91 -4.03 2.80
N VAL A 30 3.80 -4.73 2.09
CA VAL A 30 3.49 -5.36 0.81
C VAL A 30 3.26 -6.86 1.06
N PRO A 31 2.01 -7.35 1.05
CA PRO A 31 1.75 -8.78 1.17
C PRO A 31 2.35 -9.51 -0.04
N GLN A 32 3.28 -10.45 0.22
CA GLN A 32 3.68 -11.41 -0.78
C GLN A 32 2.57 -12.44 -0.96
N ALA A 33 2.04 -12.51 -2.19
CA ALA A 33 1.05 -13.43 -2.74
C ALA A 33 0.22 -14.24 -1.72
N GLN A 34 -0.92 -13.66 -1.31
CA GLN A 34 -2.11 -14.46 -1.00
C GLN A 34 -2.99 -14.39 -2.25
N THR A 35 -3.48 -15.53 -2.73
CA THR A 35 -4.46 -15.62 -3.82
C THR A 35 -5.71 -14.85 -3.40
N ASN A 36 -5.73 -13.55 -3.66
CA ASN A 36 -6.87 -12.70 -3.36
C ASN A 36 -7.99 -13.09 -4.34
N PRO A 37 -9.22 -13.36 -3.86
CA PRO A 37 -10.33 -13.77 -4.73
C PRO A 37 -10.86 -12.63 -5.61
N PHE A 38 -10.37 -11.40 -5.43
CA PHE A 38 -10.80 -10.22 -6.15
C PHE A 38 -9.72 -9.69 -7.10
N PRO A 39 -10.06 -9.43 -8.39
CA PRO A 39 -9.12 -8.92 -9.38
C PRO A 39 -8.88 -7.42 -9.16
N PHE A 40 -8.03 -7.08 -8.19
CA PHE A 40 -7.58 -5.70 -8.01
C PHE A 40 -6.58 -5.32 -9.10
N THR A 41 -6.77 -4.14 -9.68
CA THR A 41 -5.81 -3.54 -10.60
C THR A 41 -4.59 -3.00 -9.85
N VAL A 42 -3.51 -2.71 -10.57
CA VAL A 42 -2.35 -1.99 -10.00
C VAL A 42 -2.77 -0.65 -9.40
N GLU A 43 -3.71 0.05 -10.05
CA GLU A 43 -4.30 1.28 -9.52
C GLU A 43 -4.99 1.08 -8.17
N ASP A 44 -5.85 0.08 -8.04
CA ASP A 44 -6.56 -0.20 -6.79
C ASP A 44 -5.58 -0.42 -5.63
N VAL A 45 -4.50 -1.15 -5.88
CA VAL A 45 -3.46 -1.43 -4.87
C VAL A 45 -2.72 -0.17 -4.45
N ILE A 46 -2.40 0.73 -5.39
CA ILE A 46 -1.71 1.99 -5.09
C ILE A 46 -2.66 2.97 -4.38
N VAL A 47 -3.94 3.02 -4.78
CA VAL A 47 -4.99 3.78 -4.08
C VAL A 47 -5.17 3.26 -2.65
N MET A 48 -5.12 1.94 -2.42
CA MET A 48 -5.15 1.39 -1.06
C MET A 48 -3.98 1.89 -0.20
N GLY A 49 -2.81 2.16 -0.80
CA GLY A 49 -1.68 2.80 -0.11
C GLY A 49 -1.99 4.23 0.39
N ARG A 50 -2.98 4.92 -0.18
CA ARG A 50 -3.46 6.23 0.27
C ARG A 50 -4.38 6.17 1.48
N THR A 51 -4.88 5.00 1.86
CA THR A 51 -5.84 4.85 2.99
C THR A 51 -5.32 5.39 4.32
N SER A 52 -4.01 5.40 4.55
CA SER A 52 -3.36 6.01 5.73
C SER A 52 -3.43 7.55 5.76
N HIS A 53 -3.76 8.17 4.63
CA HIS A 53 -3.96 9.59 4.45
C HIS A 53 -5.43 10.02 4.39
N LEU A 54 -6.34 9.10 4.09
CA LEU A 54 -7.79 9.33 4.08
C LEU A 54 -8.35 9.46 5.52
N ASN A 55 -9.48 10.16 5.66
CA ASN A 55 -10.29 10.03 6.87
C ASN A 55 -11.01 8.68 6.86
N ALA A 56 -11.33 8.13 8.03
CA ALA A 56 -11.75 6.72 8.21
C ALA A 56 -12.98 6.25 7.40
N LEU A 57 -13.74 7.17 6.79
CA LEU A 57 -14.95 6.91 6.00
C LEU A 57 -14.96 7.69 4.67
N SER A 58 -13.82 8.24 4.26
CA SER A 58 -13.71 9.02 3.02
C SER A 58 -13.26 8.15 1.87
N ALA A 59 -13.92 8.31 0.72
CA ALA A 59 -13.39 7.84 -0.55
C ALA A 59 -12.16 8.68 -0.94
N PRO A 60 -11.22 8.13 -1.74
CA PRO A 60 -10.17 8.91 -2.38
C PRO A 60 -10.77 10.07 -3.16
N ASP A 61 -10.20 11.26 -3.00
CA ASP A 61 -10.59 12.44 -3.78
C ASP A 61 -9.69 12.60 -5.03
N GLU A 62 -9.96 13.64 -5.82
CA GLU A 62 -9.18 13.95 -7.02
C GLU A 62 -7.68 14.14 -6.72
N LYS A 63 -7.34 14.71 -5.56
CA LYS A 63 -5.95 14.92 -5.14
C LYS A 63 -5.26 13.61 -4.82
N ASP A 64 -5.97 12.65 -4.22
CA ASP A 64 -5.42 11.31 -4.00
C ASP A 64 -5.16 10.59 -5.33
N MET A 65 -6.07 10.72 -6.30
CA MET A 65 -5.87 10.15 -7.65
C MET A 65 -4.68 10.79 -8.37
N GLU A 66 -4.45 12.10 -8.22
CA GLU A 66 -3.24 12.74 -8.73
C GLU A 66 -1.95 12.19 -8.10
N ILE A 67 -1.96 11.96 -6.78
CA ILE A 67 -0.79 11.40 -6.08
C ILE A 67 -0.51 9.97 -6.56
N VAL A 68 -1.56 9.18 -6.77
CA VAL A 68 -1.46 7.82 -7.32
C VAL A 68 -0.85 7.84 -8.72
N GLU A 69 -1.36 8.70 -9.61
CA GLU A 69 -0.84 8.84 -10.98
C GLU A 69 0.63 9.26 -10.99
N ARG A 70 0.99 10.30 -10.20
CA ARG A 70 2.39 10.74 -10.07
C ARG A 70 3.29 9.62 -9.53
N SER A 71 2.80 8.81 -8.59
CA SER A 71 3.54 7.67 -8.05
C SER A 71 3.79 6.61 -9.12
N MET A 72 2.79 6.30 -9.96
CA MET A 72 2.96 5.38 -11.09
C MET A 72 3.94 5.90 -12.14
N VAL A 73 3.91 7.20 -12.44
CA VAL A 73 4.85 7.84 -13.36
C VAL A 73 6.27 7.78 -12.81
N MET A 74 6.48 8.13 -11.53
CA MET A 74 7.80 8.08 -10.90
C MET A 74 8.40 6.67 -10.90
N LEU A 75 7.56 5.64 -10.75
CA LEU A 75 7.97 4.24 -10.78
C LEU A 75 8.06 3.65 -12.20
N GLY A 76 7.65 4.39 -13.24
CA GLY A 76 7.64 3.91 -14.62
C GLY A 76 6.58 2.83 -14.92
N ILE A 77 5.60 2.65 -14.05
CA ILE A 77 4.60 1.56 -14.12
C ILE A 77 3.23 2.02 -14.63
N GLY A 78 3.11 3.24 -15.15
CA GLY A 78 1.82 3.77 -15.66
C GLY A 78 1.14 2.87 -16.72
N HIS A 79 1.93 2.16 -17.53
CA HIS A 79 1.44 1.20 -18.52
C HIS A 79 0.79 -0.07 -17.90
N LEU A 80 0.97 -0.31 -16.60
CA LEU A 80 0.38 -1.44 -15.86
C LEU A 80 -0.88 -1.05 -15.10
N LYS A 81 -1.28 0.23 -15.13
CA LYS A 81 -2.37 0.81 -14.33
C LYS A 81 -3.62 -0.08 -14.23
N HIS A 82 -4.09 -0.58 -15.37
CA HIS A 82 -5.31 -1.39 -15.47
C HIS A 82 -5.07 -2.91 -15.48
N LYS A 83 -3.83 -3.38 -15.34
CA LYS A 83 -3.53 -4.81 -15.25
C LYS A 83 -3.86 -5.32 -13.85
N ILE A 84 -4.24 -6.59 -13.77
CA ILE A 84 -4.52 -7.23 -12.49
C ILE A 84 -3.20 -7.47 -11.74
N TYR A 85 -3.10 -6.98 -10.51
CA TYR A 85 -1.87 -7.05 -9.71
C TYR A 85 -1.40 -8.49 -9.44
N THR A 86 -2.34 -9.43 -9.29
CA THR A 86 -2.01 -10.85 -9.06
C THR A 86 -1.44 -11.53 -10.31
N GLU A 87 -1.72 -11.02 -11.51
CA GLU A 87 -1.09 -11.51 -12.75
C GLU A 87 0.39 -11.08 -12.84
N LEU A 88 0.78 -10.03 -12.10
CA LEU A 88 2.15 -9.52 -12.07
C LEU A 88 3.03 -10.22 -11.00
N SER A 89 2.43 -10.67 -9.90
CA SER A 89 3.14 -11.14 -8.70
C SER A 89 3.38 -12.66 -8.66
N GLY A 90 2.99 -13.40 -9.70
CA GLY A 90 3.24 -14.85 -9.82
C GLY A 90 4.60 -15.20 -10.41
N GLY A 91 5.70 -14.98 -9.68
CA GLY A 91 7.01 -15.67 -9.83
C GLY A 91 7.77 -15.62 -11.17
N ASN A 92 7.16 -15.16 -12.26
CA ASN A 92 7.67 -15.18 -13.64
C ASN A 92 7.28 -13.91 -14.41
N GLY A 93 6.89 -12.84 -13.71
CA GLY A 93 6.46 -11.56 -14.29
C GLY A 93 7.58 -10.90 -15.08
N ARG A 94 7.72 -11.27 -16.34
CA ARG A 94 8.63 -10.69 -17.32
C ARG A 94 8.17 -9.25 -17.56
N TRP A 95 8.86 -8.30 -16.95
CA TRP A 95 8.66 -6.87 -17.17
C TRP A 95 9.12 -6.54 -18.60
N TYR A 96 8.20 -6.47 -19.56
CA TYR A 96 8.41 -5.95 -20.91
C TYR A 96 7.49 -4.78 -21.19
#